data_AF-A0A7X7IDP4-F1
#
_entry.id   AF-A0A7X7IDP4-F1
#
_cell.length_a   1.000
_cell.length_b   1.000
_cell.length_c   1.000
_cell.angle_alpha   90.00
_cell.angle_beta   90.00
_cell.angle_gamma   90.00
#
_symmetry.space_group_name_H-M   'P 1'
#
loop_
_entity.id
_entity.type
_entity.pdbx_description
1 polymer ?
#
loop_
_entity_poly.entity_id
_entity_poly.type
_entity_poly.pdbx_seq_one_letter_code
_entity_poly.pdbx_strand_id
1 'polypeptide(L)' 'MDIARQPTEKGTVEGLPGSLPVLVYDAWKADGDEQGPLYRKAASIQNHRKVQAIPYCLWGNREKGEMLVFQYLKTV' A
#
# COMPACT_ATOMS: atom_id res chain seq x y z
N MET A 1 11.41 17.84 -6.55
CA MET A 1 11.32 16.63 -5.71
C MET A 1 9.87 16.49 -5.30
N ASP A 2 9.22 15.38 -5.68
CA ASP A 2 7.80 15.13 -5.42
C ASP A 2 7.66 14.52 -4.02
N ILE A 3 7.61 15.38 -3.00
CA ILE A 3 7.63 15.01 -1.57
C ILE A 3 6.41 14.15 -1.17
N ALA A 4 5.36 14.14 -2.01
CA ALA A 4 4.07 13.52 -1.73
C ALA A 4 4.09 11.99 -1.54
N ARG A 5 5.20 11.29 -1.84
CA ARG A 5 5.27 9.81 -1.79
C ARG A 5 6.23 9.24 -0.74
N GLN A 6 6.82 10.08 0.11
CA GLN A 6 7.74 9.60 1.12
C GLN A 6 6.97 8.99 2.31
N PRO A 7 7.26 7.74 2.71
CA PRO A 7 6.66 7.15 3.91
C PRO A 7 7.00 7.96 5.16
N THR A 8 5.99 8.21 5.98
CA THR A 8 6.13 8.90 7.28
C THR A 8 5.61 8.01 8.39
N GLU A 9 6.22 8.10 9.57
CA GLU A 9 5.72 7.39 10.76
C GLU A 9 4.41 8.03 11.24
N LYS A 10 3.39 7.21 11.51
CA LYS A 10 2.09 7.70 11.97
C LYS A 10 1.77 7.29 13.42
N GLY A 11 2.49 6.33 13.99
CA GLY A 11 2.22 5.77 15.31
C GLY A 11 2.20 4.24 15.27
N THR A 12 1.32 3.61 16.05
CA THR A 12 1.21 2.14 16.16
C THR A 12 -0.17 1.65 15.70
N VAL A 13 -0.31 0.34 15.49
CA VAL A 13 -1.61 -0.28 15.18
C VAL A 13 -2.10 -1.06 16.39
N GLU A 14 -3.32 -0.75 16.82
CA GLU A 14 -4.00 -1.51 17.86
C GLU A 14 -4.25 -2.95 17.42
N GLY A 15 -4.02 -3.91 18.32
CA GLY A 15 -4.14 -5.34 18.02
C GLY A 15 -2.91 -5.98 17.38
N LEU A 16 -1.84 -5.23 17.10
CA LEU A 16 -0.54 -5.81 16.76
C LEU A 16 0.39 -5.87 17.98
N PRO A 17 1.15 -6.97 18.15
CA PRO A 17 2.03 -7.12 19.30
C PRO A 17 3.21 -6.15 19.24
N GLY A 18 3.67 -5.72 20.42
CA GLY A 18 4.90 -4.95 20.59
C GLY A 18 4.83 -3.46 20.26
N SER A 19 3.64 -2.91 19.96
CA SER A 19 3.44 -1.47 19.72
C SER A 19 4.47 -0.87 18.76
N LEU A 20 4.80 -1.60 17.69
CA LEU A 20 5.82 -1.18 16.75
C LEU A 20 5.28 -0.07 15.82
N PRO A 21 6.16 0.86 15.38
CA PRO A 21 5.76 1.97 14.53
C PRO A 21 5.32 1.48 13.15
N VAL A 22 4.36 2.20 12.57
CA VAL A 22 3.84 1.96 11.22
C VAL A 22 4.07 3.17 10.33
N LEU A 23 4.30 2.88 9.05
CA LEU A 23 4.49 3.90 8.03
C LEU A 23 3.19 4.15 7.28
N VAL A 24 2.98 5.40 6.89
CA VAL A 24 1.88 5.81 6.02
C VAL A 24 2.39 6.67 4.87
N TYR A 25 1.82 6.45 3.69
CA TYR A 25 2.11 7.22 2.49
C TYR A 25 0.90 7.22 1.54
N ASP A 26 0.89 8.19 0.64
CA ASP A 26 -0.07 8.29 -0.44
C ASP A 26 0.36 7.43 -1.64
N ALA A 27 -0.60 6.72 -2.22
CA ALA A 27 -0.41 5.83 -3.36
C ALA A 27 -1.61 5.92 -4.33
N TRP A 28 -1.43 5.35 -5.53
CA TRP A 28 -2.47 5.29 -6.55
C TRP A 28 -2.73 3.85 -6.93
N LYS A 29 -3.99 3.43 -6.86
CA LYS A 29 -4.45 2.14 -7.35
C LYS A 29 -4.96 2.33 -8.77
N ALA A 30 -4.45 1.53 -9.70
CA ALA A 30 -5.07 1.41 -11.01
C ALA A 30 -6.39 0.63 -10.86
N ASP A 31 -7.49 1.25 -11.26
CA ASP A 31 -8.76 0.54 -11.40
C ASP A 31 -8.81 -0.09 -12.80
N GLY A 32 -9.17 -1.37 -12.82
CA GLY A 32 -9.49 -2.09 -14.04
C GLY A 32 -10.97 -2.48 -14.00
N ASP A 33 -11.64 -2.40 -15.13
CA ASP A 33 -12.92 -3.10 -15.30
C ASP A 33 -12.65 -4.61 -15.26
N GLU A 34 -13.16 -5.31 -14.24
CA GLU A 34 -12.95 -6.75 -14.06
C GLU A 34 -13.64 -7.59 -15.16
N GLN A 35 -14.45 -6.94 -16.00
CA GLN A 35 -15.16 -7.57 -17.10
C GLN A 35 -14.40 -7.33 -18.42
N GLY A 36 -14.20 -8.41 -19.19
CA GLY A 36 -13.57 -8.36 -20.51
C GLY A 36 -12.27 -9.15 -20.63
N PRO A 37 -11.58 -9.06 -21.79
CA PRO A 37 -10.38 -9.83 -22.06
C PRO A 37 -9.19 -9.37 -21.20
N LEU A 38 -8.30 -10.32 -20.87
CA LEU A 38 -7.09 -10.09 -20.08
C LEU A 38 -6.19 -9.00 -20.70
N TYR A 39 -6.14 -8.93 -22.03
CA TYR A 39 -5.37 -7.94 -22.77
C TYR A 39 -6.31 -6.99 -23.51
N ARG A 40 -6.18 -5.69 -23.23
CA ARG A 40 -6.97 -4.63 -23.85
C ARG A 40 -6.19 -3.32 -23.86
N LYS A 41 -6.71 -2.32 -24.59
CA LYS A 41 -6.17 -0.96 -24.53
C LYS A 41 -6.28 -0.42 -23.10
N ALA A 42 -5.16 0.06 -22.56
CA ALA A 42 -5.11 0.56 -21.20
C ALA A 42 -6.00 1.82 -21.04
N ALA A 43 -6.99 1.74 -20.16
CA ALA A 43 -7.69 2.89 -19.61
C ALA A 43 -7.18 3.09 -18.19
N SER A 44 -6.29 4.07 -17.98
CA SER A 44 -5.67 4.29 -16.68
C SER A 44 -6.57 5.16 -15.81
N ILE A 45 -7.57 4.56 -15.17
CA ILE A 45 -8.26 5.21 -14.04
C ILE A 45 -7.40 4.97 -12.80
N GLN A 46 -6.91 6.05 -12.19
CA GLN A 46 -6.09 5.99 -10.98
C GLN A 46 -6.85 6.58 -9.81
N ASN A 47 -7.03 5.78 -8.77
CA ASN A 47 -7.63 6.24 -7.52
C ASN A 47 -6.56 6.46 -6.46
N HIS A 48 -6.56 7.66 -5.90
CA HIS A 48 -5.73 8.00 -4.76
C HIS A 48 -6.14 7.23 -3.51
N ARG A 49 -5.17 6.65 -2.79
CA ARG A 49 -5.38 5.92 -1.53
C ARG A 49 -4.24 6.15 -0.56
N LYS A 50 -4.54 6.10 0.74
CA LYS A 50 -3.53 6.02 1.79
C LYS A 50 -3.18 4.57 2.07
N VAL A 51 -1.89 4.26 2.04
CA VAL A 51 -1.37 2.93 2.37
C VAL A 51 -0.72 2.97 3.74
N GLN A 52 -0.91 1.90 4.51
CA GLN A 52 -0.30 1.70 5.81
C GLN A 52 0.58 0.46 5.77
N ALA A 53 1.88 0.63 6.01
CA ALA A 53 2.84 -0.46 6.09
C ALA A 53 3.17 -0.80 7.54
N ILE A 54 3.11 -2.08 7.87
CA ILE A 54 3.49 -2.63 9.17
C ILE A 54 4.89 -3.25 9.10
N PRO A 55 5.60 -3.37 10.23
CA PRO A 55 6.84 -4.13 10.29
C PRO A 55 6.65 -5.56 9.75
N TYR A 56 7.59 -6.00 8.91
CA TYR A 56 7.50 -7.29 8.23
C TYR A 56 7.35 -8.47 9.21
N CYS A 57 8.05 -8.43 10.35
CA CYS A 57 7.96 -9.45 11.39
C CYS A 57 6.56 -9.58 12.04
N LEU A 58 5.69 -8.58 11.86
CA LEU A 58 4.32 -8.59 12.36
C LEU A 58 3.31 -9.14 11.34
N TRP A 59 3.73 -9.41 10.10
CA TRP A 59 2.85 -9.99 9.09
C TRP A 59 2.30 -11.36 9.52
N GLY A 60 1.04 -11.65 9.20
CA GLY A 60 0.39 -12.93 9.52
C GLY A 60 -0.22 -13.02 10.93
N ASN A 61 -0.16 -11.97 11.74
CA ASN A 61 -0.77 -11.92 13.08
C ASN A 61 -2.22 -11.37 13.10
N ARG A 62 -2.88 -11.28 11.93
CA ARG A 62 -4.28 -10.83 11.76
C ARG A 62 -5.03 -11.82 10.85
N GLU A 63 -6.11 -11.38 10.23
CA GLU A 63 -6.81 -12.16 9.20
C GLU A 63 -5.91 -12.47 7.97
N LYS A 64 -6.27 -13.53 7.25
CA LYS A 64 -5.57 -13.93 6.03
C LYS A 64 -5.72 -12.85 4.96
N GLY A 65 -4.62 -12.52 4.28
CA GLY A 65 -4.60 -11.53 3.20
C GLY A 65 -3.30 -11.58 2.41
N GLU A 66 -3.17 -10.68 1.44
CA GLU A 66 -1.97 -10.52 0.62
C GLU A 66 -0.92 -9.63 1.30
N MET A 67 0.35 -9.86 1.01
CA MET A 67 1.45 -9.02 1.48
C MET A 67 2.49 -8.80 0.39
N LEU A 68 2.98 -7.56 0.36
CA LEU A 68 4.06 -7.10 -0.50
C LEU A 68 5.06 -6.35 0.38
N VAL A 69 6.36 -6.63 0.20
CA VAL A 69 7.45 -5.91 0.88
C VAL A 69 7.90 -4.71 0.05
N PHE A 70 8.17 -4.96 -1.23
CA PHE A 70 8.63 -3.92 -2.15
C PHE A 70 7.44 -3.28 -2.86
N GLN A 71 7.38 -1.95 -2.80
CA GLN A 71 6.38 -1.16 -3.51
C GLN A 71 7.05 -0.10 -4.38
N TYR A 72 6.50 0.09 -5.57
CA TYR A 72 6.99 1.11 -6.49
C TYR A 72 6.43 2.48 -6.10
N LEU A 73 7.26 3.29 -5.44
CA LEU A 73 6.86 4.58 -4.89
C LEU A 73 7.21 5.78 -5.79
N LYS A 74 7.78 5.57 -7.00
CA LYS A 74 8.20 6.66 -7.92
C LYS A 74 8.95 7.80 -7.20
N THR A 75 9.79 7.46 -6.22
CA THR A 75 10.44 8.45 -5.33
C THR A 75 11.83 8.87 -5.79
N VAL A 76 12.26 8.46 -7.00
CA VAL A 76 13.58 8.74 -7.57
C VAL A 76 13.46 9.68 -8.75
#